data_AF-A0A9W6ZZ81-F1
#
_entry.id   AF-A0A9W6ZZ81-F1
#
_cell.length_a   1.000
_cell.length_b   1.000
_cell.length_c   1.000
_cell.angle_alpha   90.00
_cell.angle_beta   90.00
_cell.angle_gamma   90.00
#
_symmetry.space_group_name_H-M   'P 1'
#
loop_
_entity.id
_entity.type
_entity.pdbx_description
1 polymer ?
#
loop_
_entity_poly.entity_id
_entity_poly.type
_entity_poly.pdbx_seq_one_letter_code
_entity_poly.pdbx_strand_id
1 'polypeptide(L)'
;MKSFFALLALFSAATSANALPNPPDFSPALKVRGGVSAGDAAHFGTLGLNTMVGIPAALAPEKFFEGNFPGDSWPTFWNKQTPEAKEQILIMTRFFGSAVGLVGILQYFSRGVISDSVYFGVLAGSMLWFAMIQIFFAAPVSVAPTTNYVYAGINVVIAALAIMARGCCDHA
;
A
#
# COMPACT_ATOMS: atom_id res chain seq x y z
N MET A 1 21.40 6.43 2.93
CA MET A 1 21.39 5.15 3.68
C MET A 1 21.08 5.31 5.17
N LYS A 2 21.62 6.31 5.89
CA LYS A 2 21.37 6.48 7.34
C LYS A 2 19.89 6.79 7.70
N SER A 3 19.17 7.45 6.80
CA SER A 3 17.75 7.81 6.98
C SER A 3 16.77 6.62 6.90
N PHE A 4 17.16 5.54 6.20
CA PHE A 4 16.32 4.34 6.04
C PHE A 4 16.27 3.51 7.33
N PHE A 5 17.40 3.38 8.02
CA PHE A 5 17.48 2.70 9.32
C PHE A 5 16.79 3.47 10.44
N ALA A 6 16.79 4.82 10.38
CA ALA A 6 16.06 5.65 11.33
C ALA A 6 14.54 5.51 11.16
N LEU A 7 14.05 5.37 9.93
CA LEU A 7 12.65 5.09 9.65
C LEU A 7 12.24 3.71 10.20
N LEU A 8 13.03 2.67 9.92
CA LEU A 8 12.78 1.30 10.41
C LEU A 8 12.72 1.24 11.95
N ALA A 9 13.59 1.99 12.64
CA ALA A 9 13.63 2.08 14.10
C ALA A 9 12.44 2.84 14.69
N LEU A 10 11.97 3.91 14.03
CA LEU A 10 10.75 4.64 14.42
C LEU A 10 9.49 3.77 14.26
N PHE A 11 9.43 2.93 13.22
CA PHE A 11 8.33 1.97 13.05
C PHE A 11 8.35 0.88 14.13
N SER A 12 9.54 0.42 14.54
CA SER A 12 9.71 -0.59 15.60
C SER A 12 9.24 -0.07 16.97
N ALA A 13 9.54 1.21 17.25
CA ALA A 13 9.10 1.90 18.47
C ALA A 13 7.59 2.23 18.47
N ALA A 14 7.02 2.57 17.30
CA ALA A 14 5.58 2.80 17.17
C ALA A 14 4.75 1.50 17.28
N THR A 15 5.31 0.34 16.91
CA THR A 15 4.66 -0.96 17.09
C THR A 15 4.65 -1.48 18.52
N SER A 16 5.42 -0.87 19.43
CA SER A 16 5.56 -1.26 20.84
C SER A 16 4.95 -0.25 21.83
N ALA A 17 4.53 0.93 21.38
CA ALA A 17 3.82 1.90 22.21
C ALA A 17 2.31 1.74 22.05
N ASN A 18 1.67 1.18 23.08
CA ASN A 18 0.22 1.05 23.28
C ASN A 18 -0.51 0.03 22.39
N ALA A 19 -0.16 -1.25 22.56
CA ALA A 19 -1.21 -2.26 22.47
C ALA A 19 -2.23 -1.95 23.58
N LEU A 20 -3.46 -1.59 23.21
CA LEU A 20 -4.58 -1.58 24.15
C LEU A 20 -4.58 -2.94 24.88
N PRO A 21 -4.72 -2.99 26.21
CA PRO A 21 -4.66 -4.24 26.97
C PRO A 21 -5.65 -5.30 26.47
N ASN A 22 -6.72 -4.85 25.80
CA ASN A 22 -7.64 -5.67 25.03
C ASN A 22 -8.03 -4.87 23.77
N PRO A 23 -7.41 -5.10 22.59
CA PRO A 23 -7.95 -4.57 21.36
C PRO A 23 -9.35 -5.18 21.15
N PRO A 24 -10.37 -4.39 20.77
CA PRO A 24 -11.69 -4.96 20.51
C PRO A 24 -11.60 -6.07 19.45
N ASP A 25 -12.05 -7.28 19.81
CA ASP A 25 -12.08 -8.42 18.91
C ASP A 25 -13.21 -8.24 17.89
N PHE A 26 -12.84 -7.71 16.72
CA PHE A 26 -13.76 -7.59 15.58
C PHE A 26 -13.75 -8.84 14.68
N SER A 27 -13.03 -9.92 15.06
CA SER A 27 -13.03 -11.20 14.34
C SER A 27 -14.42 -11.80 14.14
N PRO A 28 -15.36 -11.71 15.11
CA PRO A 28 -16.72 -12.20 14.92
C PRO A 28 -17.44 -11.47 13.79
N ALA A 29 -17.23 -10.16 13.60
CA ALA A 29 -17.90 -9.35 12.58
C ALA A 29 -17.42 -9.64 11.15
N LEU A 30 -16.15 -10.03 10.98
CA LEU A 30 -15.57 -10.39 9.67
C LEU A 30 -15.80 -11.85 9.27
N LYS A 31 -16.05 -12.75 10.24
CA LYS A 31 -16.33 -14.17 9.98
C LYS A 31 -17.76 -14.44 9.44
N VAL A 32 -18.68 -13.48 9.49
CA VAL A 32 -20.14 -13.74 9.26
C VAL A 32 -20.55 -13.96 7.80
N ARG A 33 -19.68 -13.75 6.80
CA ARG A 33 -20.06 -13.99 5.38
C ARG A 33 -18.99 -14.67 4.53
N GLY A 34 -18.41 -15.78 5.02
CA GLY A 34 -17.68 -16.71 4.14
C GLY A 34 -16.27 -17.14 4.57
N GLY A 35 -15.85 -16.91 5.82
CA GLY A 35 -14.62 -17.50 6.34
C GLY A 35 -13.30 -16.77 5.98
N VAL A 36 -13.36 -15.54 5.44
CA VAL A 36 -12.15 -14.72 5.21
C VAL A 36 -11.75 -14.03 6.51
N SER A 37 -10.53 -14.29 7.00
CA SER A 37 -10.01 -13.60 8.19
C SER A 37 -9.56 -12.16 7.87
N ALA A 38 -9.44 -11.31 8.90
CA ALA A 38 -8.85 -9.97 8.73
C ALA A 38 -7.44 -10.03 8.13
N GLY A 39 -6.66 -11.06 8.50
CA GLY A 39 -5.33 -11.31 7.98
C GLY A 39 -5.33 -11.70 6.50
N ASP A 40 -6.30 -12.51 6.07
CA ASP A 40 -6.49 -12.84 4.65
C ASP A 40 -6.88 -11.62 3.83
N ALA A 41 -7.81 -10.81 4.33
CA ALA A 41 -8.22 -9.59 3.68
C ALA A 41 -7.06 -8.58 3.57
N ALA A 42 -6.25 -8.44 4.63
CA ALA A 42 -5.07 -7.58 4.61
C ALA A 42 -4.00 -8.10 3.62
N HIS A 43 -3.66 -9.38 3.68
CA HIS A 43 -2.64 -9.98 2.81
C HIS A 43 -3.06 -9.96 1.33
N PHE A 44 -4.22 -10.53 1.00
CA PHE A 44 -4.67 -10.61 -0.39
C PHE A 44 -5.16 -9.27 -0.93
N GLY A 45 -5.69 -8.39 -0.08
CA GLY A 45 -6.01 -7.02 -0.47
C GLY A 45 -4.76 -6.23 -0.88
N THR A 46 -3.66 -6.38 -0.14
CA THR A 46 -2.38 -5.76 -0.49
C THR A 46 -1.78 -6.36 -1.76
N LEU A 47 -1.79 -7.69 -1.88
CA LEU A 47 -1.33 -8.36 -3.10
C LEU A 47 -2.11 -7.88 -4.32
N GLY A 48 -3.43 -7.83 -4.23
CA GLY A 48 -4.30 -7.31 -5.27
C GLY A 48 -3.93 -5.87 -5.65
N LEU A 49 -3.74 -4.99 -4.66
CA LEU A 49 -3.33 -3.61 -4.90
C LEU A 49 -1.96 -3.53 -5.63
N ASN A 50 -0.97 -4.27 -5.14
CA ASN A 50 0.37 -4.30 -5.74
C ASN A 50 0.36 -4.87 -7.16
N THR A 51 -0.45 -5.89 -7.44
CA THR A 51 -0.59 -6.47 -8.77
C THR A 51 -1.30 -5.52 -9.73
N MET A 52 -2.41 -4.91 -9.29
CA MET A 52 -3.24 -4.00 -10.11
C MET A 52 -2.53 -2.68 -10.42
N VAL A 53 -1.61 -2.23 -9.56
CA VAL A 53 -0.82 -1.02 -9.78
C VAL A 53 0.52 -1.34 -10.45
N GLY A 54 1.26 -2.32 -9.92
CA GLY A 54 2.62 -2.63 -10.32
C GLY A 54 2.74 -3.19 -11.73
N ILE A 55 1.95 -4.20 -12.09
CA ILE A 55 2.04 -4.86 -13.40
C ILE A 55 1.67 -3.89 -14.54
N PRO A 56 0.54 -3.17 -14.48
CA PRO A 56 0.21 -2.20 -15.53
C PRO A 56 1.21 -1.06 -15.61
N ALA A 57 1.70 -0.52 -14.49
CA ALA A 57 2.71 0.54 -14.49
C ALA A 57 4.05 0.07 -15.10
N ALA A 58 4.43 -1.20 -14.89
CA ALA A 58 5.64 -1.80 -15.45
C ALA A 58 5.53 -2.05 -16.96
N LEU A 59 4.40 -2.57 -17.43
CA LEU A 59 4.24 -3.03 -18.82
C LEU A 59 3.68 -1.94 -19.75
N ALA A 60 2.71 -1.17 -19.27
CA ALA A 60 1.96 -0.19 -20.05
C ALA A 60 1.69 1.10 -19.24
N PRO A 61 2.75 1.87 -18.91
CA PRO A 61 2.66 3.06 -18.05
C PRO A 61 1.65 4.11 -18.57
N GLU A 62 1.52 4.29 -19.89
CA GLU A 62 0.54 5.22 -20.47
C GLU A 62 -0.90 4.81 -20.16
N LYS A 63 -1.22 3.51 -20.29
CA LYS A 63 -2.53 2.96 -19.95
C LYS A 63 -2.80 2.99 -18.45
N PHE A 64 -1.77 2.80 -17.64
CA PHE A 64 -1.85 3.01 -16.20
C PHE A 64 -2.26 4.45 -15.89
N PHE A 65 -1.63 5.45 -16.51
CA PHE A 65 -1.99 6.85 -16.28
C PHE A 65 -3.38 7.21 -16.79
N GLU A 66 -3.77 6.78 -18.00
CA GLU A 66 -5.14 6.97 -18.52
C GLU A 66 -6.21 6.44 -17.55
N GLY A 67 -5.97 5.29 -16.91
CA GLY A 67 -6.89 4.73 -15.92
C GLY A 67 -6.94 5.49 -14.58
N ASN A 68 -5.89 6.23 -14.23
CA ASN A 68 -5.77 6.92 -12.93
C ASN A 68 -6.11 8.42 -12.99
N PHE A 69 -6.12 8.99 -14.20
CA PHE A 69 -6.42 10.39 -14.47
C PHE A 69 -7.75 10.49 -15.22
N PRO A 70 -8.85 10.87 -14.55
CA PRO A 70 -10.17 10.87 -15.16
C PRO A 70 -10.30 11.93 -16.27
N GLY A 71 -11.05 11.59 -17.32
CA GLY A 71 -11.37 12.49 -18.43
C GLY A 71 -10.13 13.01 -19.16
N ASP A 72 -10.13 14.30 -19.49
CA ASP A 72 -9.07 14.92 -20.29
C ASP A 72 -7.83 15.34 -19.49
N SER A 73 -7.77 15.01 -18.19
CA SER A 73 -6.67 15.44 -17.32
C SER A 73 -5.32 14.85 -17.74
N TRP A 74 -5.27 13.57 -18.14
CA TRP A 74 -4.05 12.96 -18.65
C TRP A 74 -3.60 13.49 -20.01
N PRO A 75 -4.44 13.53 -21.06
CA PRO A 75 -4.07 14.15 -22.33
C PRO A 75 -3.60 15.60 -22.17
N THR A 76 -4.26 16.38 -21.32
CA THR A 76 -3.90 17.78 -21.03
C THR A 76 -2.54 17.89 -20.35
N PHE A 77 -2.26 17.02 -19.36
CA PHE A 77 -0.97 16.97 -18.70
C PHE A 77 0.13 16.53 -19.68
N TRP A 78 -0.11 15.43 -20.41
CA TRP A 78 0.83 14.83 -21.34
C TRP A 78 1.22 15.78 -22.47
N ASN A 79 0.27 16.54 -23.03
CA ASN A 79 0.56 17.46 -24.12
C ASN A 79 1.36 18.70 -23.71
N LYS A 80 1.43 19.02 -22.40
CA LYS A 80 2.23 20.13 -21.87
C LYS A 80 3.68 19.76 -21.54
N GLN A 81 4.02 18.46 -21.55
CA GLN A 81 5.37 18.00 -21.23
C GLN A 81 6.30 18.07 -22.44
N THR A 82 7.59 18.35 -22.19
CA THR A 82 8.63 18.20 -23.22
C THR A 82 8.84 16.72 -23.56
N PRO A 83 9.39 16.38 -24.74
CA PRO A 83 9.70 14.99 -25.10
C PRO A 83 10.56 14.27 -24.05
N GLU A 84 11.56 14.96 -23.48
CA GLU A 84 12.46 14.42 -22.47
C GLU A 84 11.73 14.14 -21.15
N ALA A 85 10.83 15.05 -20.74
CA ALA A 85 10.02 14.87 -19.54
C ALA A 85 9.07 13.68 -19.68
N LYS A 86 8.46 13.49 -20.86
CA LYS A 86 7.63 12.33 -21.17
C LYS A 86 8.40 11.02 -21.03
N GLU A 87 9.59 10.94 -21.62
CA GLU A 87 10.44 9.76 -21.55
C GLU A 87 10.82 9.44 -20.10
N GLN A 88 11.24 10.44 -19.32
CA GLN A 88 11.57 10.27 -17.91
C GLN A 88 10.37 9.78 -17.08
N ILE A 89 9.17 10.33 -17.31
CA ILE A 89 7.95 9.88 -16.63
C ILE A 89 7.70 8.41 -16.90
N LEU A 90 7.82 7.95 -18.15
CA LEU A 90 7.59 6.54 -18.50
C LEU A 90 8.66 5.62 -17.89
N ILE A 91 9.94 6.02 -17.94
CA ILE A 91 11.04 5.25 -17.34
C ILE A 91 10.83 5.12 -15.83
N MET A 92 10.58 6.23 -15.14
CA MET A 92 10.33 6.23 -13.69
C MET A 92 9.12 5.36 -13.34
N THR A 93 8.03 5.48 -14.11
CA THR A 93 6.80 4.70 -13.86
C THR A 93 7.05 3.21 -14.02
N ARG A 94 7.79 2.80 -15.06
CA ARG A 94 8.17 1.39 -15.25
C ARG A 94 9.03 0.88 -14.10
N PHE A 95 10.00 1.68 -13.67
CA PHE A 95 10.87 1.34 -12.55
C PHE A 95 10.08 1.15 -11.26
N PHE A 96 9.22 2.11 -10.90
CA PHE A 96 8.36 2.00 -9.71
C PHE A 96 7.36 0.85 -9.83
N GLY A 97 6.72 0.68 -10.98
CA GLY A 97 5.80 -0.43 -11.23
C GLY A 97 6.47 -1.79 -11.04
N SER A 98 7.70 -1.95 -11.56
CA SER A 98 8.49 -3.17 -11.39
C SER A 98 8.86 -3.43 -9.92
N ALA A 99 9.23 -2.37 -9.19
CA ALA A 99 9.53 -2.47 -7.77
C ALA A 99 8.29 -2.88 -6.95
N VAL A 100 7.13 -2.29 -7.22
CA VAL A 100 5.85 -2.67 -6.59
C VAL A 100 5.47 -4.12 -6.91
N GLY A 101 5.65 -4.55 -8.16
CA GLY A 101 5.44 -5.93 -8.58
C GLY A 101 6.35 -6.91 -7.83
N LEU A 102 7.64 -6.59 -7.70
CA LEU A 102 8.60 -7.40 -6.94
C LEU A 102 8.23 -7.48 -5.45
N VAL A 103 7.82 -6.37 -4.85
CA VAL A 103 7.33 -6.35 -3.46
C VAL A 103 6.09 -7.24 -3.31
N GLY A 104 5.16 -7.23 -4.27
CA GLY A 104 4.01 -8.15 -4.28
C GLY A 104 4.45 -9.63 -4.29
N ILE A 105 5.45 -9.98 -5.10
CA ILE A 105 6.00 -11.35 -5.15
C ILE A 105 6.63 -11.72 -3.80
N LEU A 106 7.46 -10.85 -3.22
CA LEU A 106 8.07 -11.07 -1.91
C LEU A 106 7.02 -11.18 -0.79
N GLN A 107 5.96 -10.39 -0.89
CA GLN A 107 4.84 -10.43 0.04
C GLN A 107 4.09 -11.77 -0.02
N TYR A 108 3.90 -12.32 -1.22
CA TYR A 108 3.29 -13.63 -1.40
C TYR A 108 4.10 -14.73 -0.68
N PHE A 109 5.43 -14.71 -0.83
CA PHE A 109 6.30 -15.73 -0.22
C PHE A 109 6.62 -15.50 1.27
N SER A 110 6.47 -14.27 1.78
CA SER A 110 6.82 -13.97 3.19
C SER A 110 5.77 -14.42 4.20
N ARG A 111 4.51 -14.55 3.79
CA ARG A 111 3.46 -15.10 4.66
C ARG A 111 3.75 -16.58 4.95
N GLY A 112 3.85 -16.93 6.23
CA GLY A 112 4.19 -18.29 6.67
C GLY A 112 5.69 -18.58 6.81
N VAL A 113 6.57 -17.67 6.39
CA VAL A 113 8.03 -17.75 6.63
C VAL A 113 8.44 -17.01 7.90
N ILE A 114 7.73 -15.92 8.22
CA ILE A 114 7.90 -15.16 9.47
C ILE A 114 6.62 -15.24 10.30
N SER A 115 6.72 -15.00 11.62
CA SER A 115 5.55 -15.07 12.51
C SER A 115 4.48 -14.04 12.12
N ASP A 116 3.21 -14.43 12.25
CA ASP A 116 2.06 -13.60 11.83
C ASP A 116 2.05 -12.23 12.51
N SER A 117 2.39 -12.15 13.80
CA SER A 117 2.48 -10.88 14.54
C SER A 117 3.51 -9.91 13.92
N VAL A 118 4.66 -10.42 13.47
CA VAL A 118 5.70 -9.62 12.79
C VAL A 118 5.28 -9.28 11.36
N TYR A 119 4.75 -10.25 10.61
CA TYR A 119 4.27 -10.05 9.24
C TYR A 119 3.21 -8.95 9.17
N PHE A 120 2.15 -9.06 9.98
CA PHE A 120 1.05 -8.10 9.98
C PHE A 120 1.46 -6.76 10.60
N GLY A 121 2.40 -6.74 11.55
CA GLY A 121 3.00 -5.50 12.05
C GLY A 121 3.73 -4.71 10.96
N VAL A 122 4.59 -5.38 10.17
CA VAL A 122 5.29 -4.77 9.03
C VAL A 122 4.30 -4.31 7.97
N LEU A 123 3.28 -5.13 7.67
CA LEU A 123 2.26 -4.78 6.69
C LEU A 123 1.48 -3.51 7.09
N ALA A 124 1.01 -3.44 8.33
CA ALA A 124 0.30 -2.28 8.85
C ALA A 124 1.15 -1.01 8.76
N GLY A 125 2.41 -1.08 9.20
CA GLY A 125 3.33 0.06 9.13
C GLY A 125 3.58 0.53 7.68
N SER A 126 3.77 -0.41 6.76
CA SER A 126 3.96 -0.11 5.33
C SER A 126 2.74 0.61 4.73
N MET A 127 1.54 0.09 4.98
CA MET A 127 0.31 0.68 4.45
C MET A 127 0.04 2.08 5.02
N LEU A 128 0.25 2.29 6.33
CA LEU A 128 0.14 3.62 6.94
C LEU A 128 1.15 4.61 6.34
N TRP A 129 2.38 4.16 6.10
CA TRP A 129 3.41 4.97 5.45
C TRP A 129 2.99 5.40 4.04
N PHE A 130 2.49 4.46 3.23
CA PHE A 130 1.97 4.77 1.90
C PHE A 130 0.78 5.72 1.97
N ALA A 131 -0.16 5.52 2.90
CA ALA A 131 -1.28 6.44 3.09
C ALA A 131 -0.81 7.87 3.41
N MET A 132 0.20 8.03 4.26
CA MET A 132 0.78 9.34 4.56
C MET A 132 1.43 9.98 3.33
N ILE A 133 2.18 9.21 2.54
CA ILE A 133 2.75 9.71 1.27
C ILE A 133 1.63 10.22 0.36
N GLN A 134 0.56 9.44 0.21
CA GLN A 134 -0.57 9.78 -0.64
C GLN A 134 -1.27 11.07 -0.20
N ILE A 135 -1.51 11.24 1.11
CA ILE A 135 -2.24 12.39 1.68
C ILE A 135 -1.38 13.66 1.69
N PHE A 136 -0.14 13.58 2.18
CA PHE A 136 0.65 14.77 2.49
C PHE A 136 1.59 15.22 1.37
N PHE A 137 1.92 14.34 0.43
CA PHE A 137 2.86 14.65 -0.64
C PHE A 137 2.25 14.47 -2.03
N ALA A 138 1.65 13.32 -2.31
CA ALA A 138 1.16 13.02 -3.66
C ALA A 138 -0.12 13.81 -4.01
N ALA A 139 -1.13 13.84 -3.14
CA ALA A 139 -2.37 14.58 -3.40
C ALA A 139 -2.12 16.08 -3.62
N PRO A 140 -1.32 16.80 -2.80
CA PRO A 140 -1.10 18.24 -3.00
C PRO A 140 -0.41 18.62 -4.31
N VAL A 141 0.40 17.74 -4.90
CA VAL A 141 1.16 18.00 -6.13
C VAL A 141 0.56 17.34 -7.37
N SER A 142 -0.50 16.54 -7.20
CA SER A 142 -1.12 15.78 -8.29
C SER A 142 -2.17 16.60 -9.03
N VAL A 143 -2.26 16.39 -10.34
CA VAL A 143 -3.38 16.91 -11.16
C VAL A 143 -4.68 16.11 -10.95
N ALA A 144 -4.64 15.01 -10.20
CA ALA A 144 -5.80 14.23 -9.76
C ALA A 144 -5.70 13.88 -8.26
N PRO A 145 -5.87 14.87 -7.37
CA PRO A 145 -5.72 14.68 -5.91
C PRO A 145 -6.68 13.63 -5.36
N THR A 146 -7.91 13.56 -5.89
CA THR A 146 -8.94 12.60 -5.47
C THR A 146 -8.47 11.15 -5.58
N THR A 147 -7.75 10.79 -6.65
CA THR A 147 -7.22 9.44 -6.85
C THR A 147 -6.23 9.07 -5.73
N ASN A 148 -5.37 10.00 -5.32
CA ASN A 148 -4.43 9.79 -4.22
C ASN A 148 -5.15 9.62 -2.87
N TYR A 149 -6.21 10.39 -2.60
CA TYR A 149 -7.02 10.21 -1.40
C TYR A 149 -7.74 8.85 -1.36
N VAL A 150 -8.22 8.35 -2.50
CA VAL A 150 -8.81 7.00 -2.58
C VAL A 150 -7.75 5.94 -2.27
N TYR A 151 -6.56 6.03 -2.87
CA TYR A 151 -5.47 5.12 -2.55
C TYR A 151 -5.06 5.19 -1.08
N ALA A 152 -5.03 6.39 -0.48
CA ALA A 152 -4.76 6.55 0.94
C ALA A 152 -5.82 5.84 1.80
N GLY A 153 -7.10 6.00 1.48
CA GLY A 153 -8.20 5.33 2.17
C GLY A 153 -8.08 3.81 2.10
N ILE A 154 -7.77 3.25 0.92
CA ILE A 154 -7.54 1.81 0.75
C ILE A 154 -6.38 1.33 1.63
N ASN A 155 -5.26 2.04 1.65
CA ASN A 155 -4.10 1.70 2.48
C ASN A 155 -4.46 1.76 3.98
N VAL A 156 -5.22 2.75 4.43
CA VAL A 156 -5.68 2.84 5.84
C VAL A 156 -6.57 1.65 6.21
N VAL A 157 -7.49 1.24 5.34
CA VAL A 157 -8.35 0.07 5.57
C VAL A 157 -7.53 -1.21 5.68
N ILE A 158 -6.56 -1.42 4.78
CA ILE A 158 -5.66 -2.57 4.83
C ILE A 158 -4.82 -2.54 6.12
N ALA A 159 -4.32 -1.38 6.53
CA ALA A 159 -3.57 -1.24 7.78
C ALA A 159 -4.41 -1.63 8.99
N ALA A 160 -5.67 -1.19 9.06
CA ALA A 160 -6.59 -1.55 10.14
C ALA A 160 -6.82 -3.06 10.20
N LEU A 161 -7.04 -3.71 9.05
CA LEU A 161 -7.19 -5.17 8.95
C LEU A 161 -5.93 -5.91 9.40
N ALA A 162 -4.74 -5.41 9.04
CA ALA A 162 -3.47 -5.98 9.48
C ALA A 162 -3.26 -5.82 11.00
N ILE A 163 -3.61 -4.67 11.58
CA ILE A 163 -3.54 -4.45 13.04
C ILE A 163 -4.48 -5.41 13.77
N MET A 164 -5.69 -5.60 13.27
CA MET A 164 -6.65 -6.56 13.82
C MET A 164 -6.12 -7.99 13.77
N ALA A 165 -5.51 -8.39 12.64
CA ALA A 165 -4.91 -9.70 12.49
C ALA A 165 -3.74 -9.92 13.46
N ARG A 166 -2.91 -8.89 13.70
CA ARG A 166 -1.82 -8.91 14.69
C ARG A 166 -2.36 -9.14 16.11
N GLY A 167 -3.38 -8.38 16.52
CA GLY A 167 -3.96 -8.48 17.87
C GLY A 167 -4.63 -9.83 18.19
N CYS A 168 -5.02 -10.59 17.18
CA CYS A 168 -5.59 -11.93 17.36
C CYS A 168 -4.54 -13.02 17.62
N CYS A 169 -3.28 -12.81 17.23
CA CYS A 169 -2.19 -13.79 17.35
C CYS A 169 -1.44 -13.72 18.69
N ASP A 170 -1.58 -12.63 19.44
CA ASP A 170 -0.88 -12.43 20.72
C ASP A 170 -1.67 -13.01 21.94
N HIS A 171 -2.82 -13.65 21.70
CA HIS A 171 -3.71 -14.22 22.72
C HIS A 171 -3.98 -15.73 22.58
N ALA A 172 -3.23 -16.44 21.71
CA ALA A 172 -3.35 -17.89 21.51
C ALA A 172 -2.24 -18.66 22.23
#